data_AF-A0A3P8SY40-F1
#
_entry.id   AF-A0A3P8SY40-F1
#
_cell.length_a   1.000
_cell.length_b   1.000
_cell.length_c   1.000
_cell.angle_alpha   90.00
_cell.angle_beta   90.00
_cell.angle_gamma   90.00
#
_symmetry.space_group_name_H-M   'P 1'
#
loop_
_entity.id
_entity.type
_entity.pdbx_description
1 polymer ?
#
loop_
_entity_poly.entity_id
_entity_poly.type
_entity_poly.pdbx_seq_one_letter_code
_entity_poly.pdbx_strand_id
1 'polypeptide(L)' 'EASTTIFYLKLPEMKEKTKNAAKTRREKENGEFYELAKLLPLPAAITSQLDKASIIRLTSSYLKMRKVFPEGKLKVNT' A
#
# COMPACT_ATOMS: atom_id res chain seq x y z
N GLU A 1 -34.22 12.32 -29.30
CA GLU A 1 -34.09 13.34 -28.23
C GLU A 1 -34.01 12.73 -26.83
N ALA A 2 -34.98 11.91 -26.38
CA ALA A 2 -34.93 11.29 -25.04
C ALA A 2 -33.67 10.44 -24.74
N SER A 3 -33.15 9.70 -25.73
CA SER A 3 -31.95 8.86 -25.56
C SER A 3 -30.67 9.67 -25.30
N THR A 4 -30.55 10.84 -25.95
CA THR A 4 -29.42 11.76 -25.77
C THR A 4 -29.43 12.36 -24.36
N THR A 5 -30.60 12.77 -23.86
CA THR A 5 -30.75 13.32 -22.50
C THR A 5 -30.44 12.29 -21.40
N ILE A 6 -30.87 11.04 -21.57
CA ILE A 6 -30.53 9.94 -20.64
C ILE A 6 -29.02 9.69 -20.61
N PHE A 7 -28.34 9.74 -21.76
CA PHE A 7 -26.88 9.57 -21.84
C PHE A 7 -26.13 10.69 -21.11
N TYR A 8 -26.52 11.96 -21.29
CA TYR A 8 -25.92 13.10 -20.60
C TYR A 8 -26.20 13.11 -19.08
N LEU A 9 -27.32 12.56 -18.61
CA LEU A 9 -27.61 12.38 -17.18
C LEU A 9 -26.85 11.20 -16.56
N LYS A 10 -26.57 10.13 -17.32
CA LYS A 10 -25.84 8.94 -16.85
C LYS A 10 -24.33 9.14 -16.80
N LEU A 11 -23.77 9.95 -17.70
CA LEU A 11 -22.34 10.28 -17.77
C LEU A 11 -21.75 10.84 -16.45
N PRO A 12 -22.33 11.87 -15.80
CA PRO A 12 -21.81 12.39 -14.54
C PRO A 12 -21.93 11.38 -13.39
N GLU A 13 -23.00 10.58 -13.35
CA GLU A 13 -23.19 9.52 -12.35
C GLU A 13 -22.11 8.43 -12.47
N MET A 14 -21.76 8.02 -13.69
CA MET A 14 -20.70 7.05 -13.95
C MET A 14 -19.30 7.62 -13.69
N LYS A 15 -19.07 8.91 -13.99
CA LYS A 15 -17.82 9.62 -13.67
C LYS A 15 -17.60 9.77 -12.16
N GLU A 16 -18.65 10.07 -11.39
CA GLU A 16 -18.57 10.13 -9.93
C GLU A 16 -18.39 8.74 -9.30
N LYS A 17 -19.07 7.71 -9.81
CA LYS A 17 -18.86 6.33 -9.35
C LYS A 17 -17.44 5.82 -9.62
N THR A 18 -16.88 6.09 -10.80
CA THR A 18 -15.51 5.70 -11.15
C THR A 18 -14.46 6.51 -10.38
N LYS A 19 -14.70 7.81 -10.15
CA LYS A 19 -13.84 8.67 -9.32
C LYS A 19 -13.82 8.20 -7.87
N ASN A 20 -14.97 7.81 -7.31
CA ASN A 20 -15.07 7.21 -5.99
C ASN A 20 -14.35 5.84 -5.95
N ALA A 21 -14.51 5.01 -6.97
CA ALA A 21 -13.79 3.73 -7.05
C ALA A 21 -12.27 3.92 -7.10
N ALA A 22 -11.76 4.88 -7.88
CA ALA A 22 -10.33 5.19 -7.95
C ALA A 22 -9.79 5.74 -6.62
N LYS A 23 -10.58 6.58 -5.92
CA LYS A 23 -10.24 7.11 -4.59
C LYS A 23 -10.17 5.99 -3.55
N THR A 24 -11.22 5.17 -3.45
CA THR A 24 -11.27 4.03 -2.52
C THR A 24 -10.11 3.06 -2.75
N ARG A 25 -9.72 2.80 -4.02
CA ARG A 25 -8.54 1.97 -4.32
C ARG A 25 -7.25 2.58 -3.77
N ARG A 26 -7.04 3.89 -3.95
CA ARG A 26 -5.85 4.59 -3.42
C ARG A 26 -5.84 4.63 -1.89
N GLU A 27 -6.99 4.84 -1.25
CA GLU A 27 -7.11 4.83 0.21
C GLU A 27 -6.82 3.45 0.80
N LYS A 28 -7.36 2.39 0.18
CA LYS A 28 -7.06 1.01 0.57
C LYS A 28 -5.58 0.70 0.44
N GLU A 29 -4.98 1.04 -0.70
CA GLU A 29 -3.53 0.86 -0.92
C GLU A 29 -2.70 1.62 0.13
N ASN A 30 -3.04 2.88 0.41
CA ASN A 30 -2.37 3.67 1.47
C ASN A 30 -2.49 3.00 2.84
N GLY A 31 -3.65 2.45 3.17
CA GLY A 31 -3.88 1.71 4.40
C GLY A 31 -2.98 0.46 4.50
N GLU A 32 -2.90 -0.32 3.42
CA GLU A 32 -2.03 -1.51 3.35
C GLU A 32 -0.55 -1.14 3.53
N PHE A 33 -0.08 -0.04 2.93
CA PHE A 33 1.28 0.46 3.15
C PHE A 33 1.55 0.86 4.61
N TYR A 34 0.58 1.51 5.25
CA TYR A 34 0.71 1.94 6.64
C TYR A 34 0.75 0.74 7.60
N GLU A 35 -0.11 -0.25 7.39
CA GLU A 35 -0.08 -1.49 8.17
C GLU A 35 1.23 -2.26 7.95
N LEU A 36 1.73 -2.32 6.71
CA LEU A 36 3.03 -2.92 6.43
C LEU A 36 4.18 -2.22 7.18
N ALA A 37 4.16 -0.89 7.25
CA ALA A 37 5.16 -0.11 7.97
C ALA A 37 5.16 -0.43 9.48
N LYS A 38 3.98 -0.65 10.09
CA LYS A 38 3.86 -1.03 11.51
C LYS A 38 4.44 -2.40 11.84
N LEU A 39 4.48 -3.31 10.86
CA LEU A 39 5.03 -4.66 11.04
C LEU A 39 6.57 -4.69 10.97
N LEU A 40 7.21 -3.62 10.51
CA LEU A 40 8.66 -3.53 10.54
C LEU A 40 9.16 -3.46 12.00
N PRO A 41 10.30 -4.09 12.32
CA PRO A 41 10.89 -4.05 13.67
C PRO A 41 11.59 -2.71 13.92
N LEU A 42 10.85 -1.61 13.80
CA LEU A 42 11.31 -0.24 13.95
C LEU A 42 10.33 0.52 14.86
N PRO A 43 10.79 1.51 15.64
CA PRO A 43 9.91 2.36 16.43
C PRO A 43 8.83 3.06 15.58
N ALA A 44 7.62 3.17 16.12
CA ALA A 44 6.47 3.81 15.44
C ALA A 44 6.76 5.27 15.02
N ALA A 45 7.60 5.97 15.78
CA ALA A 45 8.04 7.33 15.46
C ALA A 45 8.81 7.41 14.12
N ILE A 46 9.48 6.33 13.72
CA ILE A 46 10.22 6.25 12.45
C ILE A 46 9.30 5.74 11.34
N THR A 47 8.53 4.67 11.60
CA THR A 47 7.70 4.04 10.55
C THR A 47 6.57 4.93 10.06
N SER A 48 6.09 5.86 10.91
CA SER A 48 5.10 6.88 10.53
C SER A 48 5.61 7.95 9.55
N GLN A 49 6.93 8.11 9.43
CA GLN A 49 7.56 9.10 8.54
C GLN A 49 8.05 8.48 7.22
N LEU A 50 7.93 7.17 7.05
CA LEU A 50 8.42 6.49 5.86
C LEU A 50 7.52 6.76 4.65
N ASP A 51 8.15 7.06 3.52
CA ASP A 51 7.48 7.06 2.23
C ASP A 51 7.27 5.62 1.72
N LYS A 52 6.32 5.44 0.78
CA LYS A 52 5.95 4.13 0.24
C LYS A 52 7.15 3.35 -0.32
N ALA A 53 8.07 4.01 -1.00
CA ALA A 53 9.22 3.32 -1.59
C ALA A 53 10.19 2.82 -0.52
N SER A 54 10.43 3.62 0.52
CA SER A 54 11.25 3.19 1.66
C SER A 54 10.60 2.04 2.43
N ILE A 55 9.28 2.02 2.62
CA ILE A 55 8.56 0.88 3.22
C ILE A 55 8.87 -0.40 2.44
N ILE A 56 8.71 -0.40 1.11
CA ILE A 56 9.01 -1.58 0.27
C ILE A 56 10.48 -2.00 0.38
N ARG A 57 11.43 -1.05 0.29
CA ARG A 57 12.86 -1.33 0.35
C ARG A 57 13.26 -1.96 1.69
N LEU A 58 12.73 -1.42 2.79
CA LEU A 58 13.01 -1.92 4.14
C LEU A 58 12.36 -3.29 4.38
N THR A 59 11.11 -3.48 3.99
CA THR A 59 10.44 -4.80 4.07
C THR A 59 11.19 -5.85 3.25
N SER A 60 11.56 -5.53 2.00
CA SER A 60 12.29 -6.47 1.14
C SER A 60 13.65 -6.84 1.75
N SER A 61 14.39 -5.86 2.24
CA SER A 61 15.68 -6.06 2.90
C SER A 61 15.52 -6.89 4.19
N TYR A 62 14.49 -6.62 4.98
CA TYR A 62 14.18 -7.38 6.19
C TYR A 62 13.88 -8.85 5.90
N LEU A 63 13.05 -9.14 4.89
CA LEU A 63 12.75 -10.52 4.50
C LEU A 63 13.99 -11.26 3.97
N LYS A 64 14.85 -10.60 3.19
CA LYS A 64 16.14 -11.18 2.74
C LYS A 64 17.05 -11.46 3.94
N MET A 65 17.15 -10.53 4.88
CA MET A 65 17.93 -10.68 6.09
C MET A 65 17.42 -11.86 6.94
N ARG A 66 16.10 -12.00 7.12
CA ARG A 66 15.50 -13.14 7.84
C ARG A 66 15.79 -14.51 7.20
N LYS A 67 16.01 -14.58 5.89
CA LYS A 67 16.41 -15.84 5.22
C LYS A 67 17.84 -16.25 5.57
N VAL A 68 18.74 -15.28 5.72
CA VAL A 68 20.15 -15.52 6.10
C VAL A 68 20.30 -15.63 7.62
N PHE A 69 19.46 -14.93 8.37
CA PHE A 69 19.49 -14.76 9.83
C PHE A 69 18.11 -15.01 10.45
N PRO A 70 17.59 -16.26 10.46
CA PRO A 70 16.25 -16.55 10.98
C PRO A 70 16.08 -16.15 12.45
N GLU A 71 17.12 -16.34 13.25
CA GLU A 71 17.19 -16.05 14.70
C GLU A 71 17.96 -14.76 15.03
N GLY A 72 18.29 -13.93 14.03
CA GLY A 72 19.24 -12.82 14.22
C GLY A 72 20.69 -13.27 14.47
N LYS A 73 20.98 -14.57 14.29
CA LYS A 73 22.31 -15.15 14.37
C LYS A 73 22.76 -15.60 12.99
N LEU A 74 24.02 -15.34 12.65
CA LEU A 74 24.68 -15.93 11.47
C LEU A 74 24.43 -17.44 11.50
N LYS A 75 23.92 -18.02 10.42
CA LYS A 75 24.17 -19.43 10.14
C LYS A 75 25.67 -19.57 9.89
N VAL A 76 26.43 -19.66 10.97
CA VAL A 76 27.81 -20.09 10.91
C VAL A 76 27.72 -21.58 10.54
N ASN A 77 28.17 -21.92 9.35
CA ASN A 77 28.35 -23.31 8.96
C ASN A 77 29.50 -23.85 9.81
N THR A 78 29.16 -24.39 10.98
CA THR A 78 30.02 -25.27 11.76
C THR A 78 29.44 -26.66 11.68
#